data_AF-W1Q9B5-F1
#
_entry.id   AF-W1Q9B5-F1
#
_cell.length_a   1.000
_cell.length_b   1.000
_cell.length_c   1.000
_cell.angle_alpha   90.00
_cell.angle_beta   90.00
_cell.angle_gamma   90.00
#
_symmetry.space_group_name_H-M   'P 1'
#
loop_
_entity.id
_entity.type
_entity.pdbx_description
1 polymer ?
#
loop_
_entity_poly.entity_id
_entity_poly.type
_entity_poly.pdbx_seq_one_letter_code
_entity_poly.pdbx_strand_id
1 'polypeptide(L)'
;MSEKQEYALDVYIRMNLDDEKDYCFEVKKTQTFRDLFQIFETLPLALCPSIFYNRIPKGFLVSRCPGELTAEGGVLFGHEADKAKWVTRVSNDDLVVSKVWPGQLLLPIWEEKTFLTYSVYAALLTWLYTDLPDFISPTPGIALTTWVCKAICYLVEKYHDAGFAEHLRGELLSESGKVLQCVFFFFHVLKVLIIFGSLNFGVVNPYSFTGKPPAVTKEDLIRIGWTGSRKATLEAFREDYRNYRIEKLGGLMAAHKEGSLSKLSHTTVTLEEGEGFNTPLDTKGKLTLKDLEEQDKFFLTLDLIIAQQKFFHEQHADLDEMEFAKAYKKFRNYGPFETSPQIKKIVEKRFEKALKPSLQ
;
A
#
# COMPACT_ATOMS: atom_id res chain seq x y z
N MET A 1 14.45 -26.41 19.76
CA MET A 1 13.46 -26.43 18.65
C MET A 1 12.54 -27.63 18.85
N SER A 2 11.31 -27.41 19.33
CA SER A 2 10.34 -28.50 19.47
C SER A 2 9.74 -28.85 18.12
N GLU A 3 9.59 -30.15 17.87
CA GLU A 3 8.88 -30.73 16.73
C GLU A 3 7.48 -30.10 16.57
N LYS A 4 7.15 -29.69 15.33
CA LYS A 4 5.93 -28.96 14.85
C LYS A 4 6.05 -27.45 14.59
N GLN A 5 7.20 -26.96 14.13
CA GLN A 5 7.18 -25.74 13.29
C GLN A 5 6.65 -26.13 11.90
N GLU A 6 5.33 -26.15 11.79
CA GLU A 6 4.61 -26.21 10.51
C GLU A 6 5.09 -25.01 9.68
N TYR A 7 6.05 -25.21 8.76
CA TYR A 7 6.74 -24.07 8.13
C TYR A 7 5.73 -23.08 7.55
N ALA A 8 5.61 -21.93 8.18
CA ALA A 8 4.89 -20.82 7.63
C ALA A 8 5.79 -20.10 6.63
N LEU A 9 5.16 -19.45 5.66
CA LEU A 9 5.85 -18.54 4.75
C LEU A 9 5.30 -17.14 4.94
N ASP A 10 6.18 -16.15 4.82
CA ASP A 10 5.75 -14.76 4.78
C ASP A 10 5.19 -14.43 3.39
N VAL A 11 4.05 -13.73 3.32
CA VAL A 11 3.54 -13.06 2.11
C VAL A 11 3.35 -11.58 2.40
N TYR A 12 3.34 -10.77 1.36
CA TYR A 12 3.02 -9.35 1.48
C TYR A 12 1.70 -9.06 0.82
N ILE A 13 0.86 -8.22 1.42
CA ILE A 13 -0.42 -7.81 0.83
C ILE A 13 -0.41 -6.29 0.69
N ARG A 14 -0.58 -5.81 -0.55
CA ARG A 14 -0.69 -4.38 -0.85
C ARG A 14 -2.08 -3.88 -0.49
N MET A 15 -2.18 -3.13 0.60
CA MET A 15 -3.43 -2.50 0.99
C MET A 15 -3.59 -1.17 0.28
N ASN A 16 -4.82 -0.74 -0.01
CA ASN A 16 -5.10 0.58 -0.59
C ASN A 16 -4.43 0.88 -1.96
N LEU A 17 -3.95 -0.15 -2.67
CA LEU A 17 -3.14 0.01 -3.90
C LEU A 17 -1.89 0.91 -3.69
N ASP A 18 -1.35 0.90 -2.48
CA ASP A 18 -0.31 1.81 -2.00
C ASP A 18 0.92 0.99 -1.61
N ASP A 19 2.05 1.23 -2.29
CA ASP A 19 3.28 0.47 -2.09
C ASP A 19 3.96 0.73 -0.74
N GLU A 20 3.63 1.82 -0.05
CA GLU A 20 4.05 2.04 1.34
C GLU A 20 3.29 1.16 2.35
N LYS A 21 2.24 0.48 1.89
CA LYS A 21 1.31 -0.34 2.69
C LYS A 21 1.34 -1.82 2.28
N ASP A 22 2.52 -2.30 1.89
CA ASP A 22 2.80 -3.72 1.65
C ASP A 22 3.04 -4.44 3.00
N TYR A 23 1.97 -4.85 3.68
CA TYR A 23 2.07 -5.47 5.00
C TYR A 23 2.43 -6.96 4.92
N CYS A 24 3.27 -7.42 5.84
CA CYS A 24 3.73 -8.81 5.90
C CYS A 24 2.84 -9.67 6.79
N PHE A 25 2.43 -10.82 6.26
CA PHE A 25 1.63 -11.83 6.94
C PHE A 25 2.29 -13.20 6.86
N GLU A 26 2.30 -13.91 7.98
CA GLU A 26 2.78 -15.28 8.10
C GLU A 26 1.64 -16.25 7.77
N VAL A 27 1.84 -17.08 6.74
CA VAL A 27 0.83 -17.98 6.18
C VAL A 27 1.26 -19.43 6.35
N LYS A 28 0.37 -20.24 6.93
CA LYS A 28 0.57 -21.68 7.13
C LYS A 28 0.47 -22.45 5.81
N LYS A 29 1.10 -23.63 5.74
CA LYS A 29 1.07 -24.49 4.53
C LYS A 29 -0.32 -24.88 4.07
N THR A 30 -1.24 -25.00 5.02
CA THR A 30 -2.61 -25.48 4.82
C THR A 30 -3.58 -24.36 4.43
N GLN A 31 -3.16 -23.09 4.54
CA GLN A 31 -4.03 -21.96 4.23
C GLN A 31 -4.23 -21.78 2.73
N THR A 32 -5.48 -21.49 2.38
CA THR A 32 -5.94 -21.11 1.05
C THR A 32 -6.02 -19.59 0.91
N PHE A 33 -6.15 -19.08 -0.31
CA PHE A 33 -6.39 -17.65 -0.52
C PHE A 33 -7.70 -17.17 0.12
N ARG A 34 -8.71 -18.03 0.23
CA ARG A 34 -9.97 -17.73 0.92
C ARG A 34 -9.76 -17.38 2.39
N ASP A 35 -8.85 -18.08 3.08
CA ASP A 35 -8.57 -17.84 4.49
C ASP A 35 -7.97 -16.44 4.73
N LEU A 36 -7.30 -15.87 3.72
CA LEU A 36 -6.73 -14.52 3.80
C LEU A 36 -7.80 -13.42 3.88
N PHE A 37 -9.06 -13.69 3.54
CA PHE A 37 -10.14 -12.71 3.73
C PHE A 37 -10.35 -12.34 5.20
N GLN A 38 -10.00 -13.23 6.12
CA GLN A 38 -10.08 -12.98 7.55
C GLN A 38 -9.24 -11.76 7.99
N ILE A 39 -8.19 -11.42 7.24
CA ILE A 39 -7.39 -10.20 7.47
C ILE A 39 -8.27 -8.95 7.39
N PHE A 40 -9.13 -8.87 6.38
CA PHE A 40 -10.01 -7.73 6.11
C PHE A 40 -11.22 -7.67 7.05
N GLU A 41 -11.62 -8.82 7.59
CA GLU A 41 -12.68 -8.90 8.60
C GLU A 41 -12.18 -8.53 10.00
N THR A 42 -10.93 -8.90 10.30
CA THR A 42 -10.34 -8.74 11.63
C THR A 42 -9.79 -7.33 11.85
N LEU A 43 -9.12 -6.75 10.85
CA LEU A 43 -8.51 -5.43 10.98
C LEU A 43 -9.56 -4.33 10.79
N PRO A 44 -9.80 -3.45 11.78
CA PRO A 44 -10.78 -2.39 11.70
C PRO A 44 -10.24 -1.16 10.93
N LEU A 45 -9.42 -1.41 9.92
CA LEU A 45 -8.76 -0.38 9.11
C LEU A 45 -9.49 -0.24 7.77
N ALA A 46 -9.46 0.96 7.19
CA ALA A 46 -9.88 1.15 5.81
C ALA A 46 -8.76 0.63 4.89
N LEU A 47 -8.80 -0.68 4.60
CA LEU A 47 -7.80 -1.35 3.75
C LEU A 47 -8.13 -1.25 2.25
N CYS A 48 -9.37 -0.87 1.91
CA CYS A 48 -9.82 -0.64 0.55
C CYS A 48 -9.44 0.77 0.05
N PRO A 49 -9.32 0.98 -1.28
CA PRO A 49 -8.88 2.25 -1.86
C PRO A 49 -9.71 3.46 -1.44
N SER A 50 -11.03 3.27 -1.34
CA SER A 50 -11.98 4.34 -1.08
C SER A 50 -13.31 3.79 -0.59
N ILE A 51 -14.24 4.69 -0.25
CA ILE A 51 -15.59 4.32 0.20
C ILE A 51 -16.42 3.62 -0.89
N PHE A 52 -16.00 3.76 -2.14
CA PHE A 52 -16.67 3.24 -3.32
C PHE A 52 -16.39 1.75 -3.54
N TYR A 53 -15.55 1.14 -2.71
CA TYR A 53 -15.24 -0.29 -2.79
C TYR A 53 -15.86 -1.07 -1.62
N ASN A 54 -16.07 -2.35 -1.85
CA ASN A 54 -16.34 -3.32 -0.79
C ASN A 54 -15.12 -3.44 0.13
N ARG A 55 -15.38 -3.57 1.44
CA ARG A 55 -14.32 -3.67 2.47
C ARG A 55 -13.56 -5.00 2.40
N ILE A 56 -14.23 -6.04 1.94
CA ILE A 56 -13.66 -7.36 1.73
C ILE A 56 -13.43 -7.50 0.21
N PRO A 57 -12.22 -7.85 -0.23
CA PRO A 57 -11.92 -8.06 -1.64
C PRO A 57 -12.61 -9.33 -2.16
N LYS A 58 -12.82 -9.41 -3.47
CA LYS A 58 -13.45 -10.55 -4.16
C LYS A 58 -12.49 -11.73 -4.34
N GLY A 59 -11.19 -11.46 -4.29
CA GLY A 59 -10.12 -12.41 -4.50
C GLY A 59 -8.77 -11.72 -4.50
N PHE A 60 -7.75 -12.43 -4.98
CA PHE A 60 -6.38 -11.95 -5.00
C PHE A 60 -5.74 -12.13 -6.38
N LEU A 61 -4.79 -11.25 -6.68
CA LEU A 61 -3.80 -11.43 -7.71
C LEU A 61 -2.44 -11.69 -7.04
N VAL A 62 -1.61 -12.51 -7.66
CA VAL A 62 -0.21 -12.69 -7.28
C VAL A 62 0.63 -11.83 -8.22
N SER A 63 1.42 -10.92 -7.66
CA SER A 63 2.43 -10.21 -8.45
C SER A 63 3.53 -11.19 -8.87
N ARG A 64 3.97 -11.08 -10.11
CA ARG A 64 5.07 -11.79 -10.77
C ARG A 64 6.10 -10.82 -11.31
N CYS A 65 6.04 -9.55 -10.89
CA CYS A 65 7.06 -8.58 -11.26
C CYS A 65 8.41 -9.05 -10.69
N PRO A 66 9.48 -9.17 -11.49
CA PRO A 66 10.76 -9.72 -11.05
C PRO A 66 11.30 -9.07 -9.77
N GLY A 67 11.14 -7.75 -9.67
CA GLY A 67 11.55 -6.95 -8.52
C GLY A 67 12.92 -6.30 -8.69
N GLU A 68 13.47 -5.86 -7.57
CA GLU A 68 14.78 -5.21 -7.47
C GLU A 68 15.68 -6.05 -6.56
N LEU A 69 16.83 -6.46 -7.06
CA LEU A 69 17.84 -7.19 -6.30
C LEU A 69 18.68 -6.22 -5.48
N THR A 70 18.78 -6.43 -4.17
CA THR A 70 19.67 -5.66 -3.29
C THR A 70 21.09 -6.21 -3.35
N ALA A 71 22.07 -5.38 -2.98
CA ALA A 71 23.49 -5.75 -2.92
C ALA A 71 23.82 -6.95 -2.02
N GLU A 72 22.90 -7.36 -1.14
CA GLU A 72 23.06 -8.46 -0.19
C GLU A 72 22.17 -9.67 -0.54
N GLY A 73 21.48 -9.61 -1.68
CA GLY A 73 20.68 -10.72 -2.22
C GLY A 73 19.21 -10.71 -1.81
N GLY A 74 18.74 -9.64 -1.15
CA GLY A 74 17.31 -9.43 -0.92
C GLY A 74 16.58 -9.06 -2.21
N VAL A 75 15.29 -9.35 -2.28
CA VAL A 75 14.43 -8.90 -3.39
C VAL A 75 13.37 -7.94 -2.84
N LEU A 76 13.29 -6.76 -3.44
CA LEU A 76 12.25 -5.75 -3.19
C LEU A 76 11.25 -5.74 -4.34
N PHE A 77 10.05 -5.19 -4.09
CA PHE A 77 9.05 -5.03 -5.16
C PHE A 77 9.44 -3.85 -6.07
N GLY A 78 9.33 -4.04 -7.38
CA GLY A 78 9.50 -2.96 -8.34
C GLY A 78 8.28 -2.05 -8.39
N HIS A 79 8.43 -0.84 -8.94
CA HIS A 79 7.33 0.12 -9.09
C HIS A 79 6.18 -0.41 -9.96
N GLU A 80 6.44 -1.40 -10.83
CA GLU A 80 5.43 -2.00 -11.70
C GLU A 80 4.77 -3.25 -11.09
N ALA A 81 4.97 -3.54 -9.80
CA ALA A 81 4.48 -4.77 -9.18
C ALA A 81 2.96 -4.97 -9.24
N ASP A 82 2.21 -3.90 -9.46
CA ASP A 82 0.75 -3.88 -9.58
C ASP A 82 0.22 -3.89 -11.03
N LYS A 83 1.10 -3.81 -12.04
CA LYS A 83 0.69 -3.68 -13.44
C LYS A 83 0.13 -4.99 -14.00
N ALA A 84 -0.88 -4.86 -14.87
CA ALA A 84 -1.60 -5.97 -15.50
C ALA A 84 -0.69 -7.05 -16.13
N LYS A 85 0.43 -6.65 -16.76
CA LYS A 85 1.40 -7.58 -17.37
C LYS A 85 2.08 -8.51 -16.36
N TRP A 86 2.19 -8.09 -15.10
CA TRP A 86 2.92 -8.78 -14.06
C TRP A 86 2.01 -9.47 -13.05
N VAL A 87 0.70 -9.44 -13.20
CA VAL A 87 -0.21 -9.98 -12.17
C VAL A 87 -0.95 -11.19 -12.72
N THR A 88 -1.07 -12.22 -11.90
CA THR A 88 -1.80 -13.44 -12.26
C THR A 88 -2.92 -13.67 -11.27
N ARG A 89 -4.12 -13.91 -11.79
CA ARG A 89 -5.27 -14.24 -10.96
C ARG A 89 -5.14 -15.66 -10.41
N VAL A 90 -5.49 -15.82 -9.14
CA VAL A 90 -5.52 -17.12 -8.44
C VAL A 90 -6.94 -17.47 -8.03
N SER A 91 -7.20 -18.77 -7.84
CA SER A 91 -8.46 -19.21 -7.24
C SER A 91 -8.42 -18.98 -5.73
N ASN A 92 -9.56 -18.65 -5.13
CA ASN A 92 -9.66 -18.53 -3.68
C ASN A 92 -9.42 -19.87 -2.97
N ASP A 93 -9.65 -20.98 -3.66
CA ASP A 93 -9.49 -22.34 -3.10
C ASP A 93 -8.08 -22.92 -3.30
N ASP A 94 -7.20 -22.21 -4.02
CA ASP A 94 -5.81 -22.62 -4.16
C ASP A 94 -5.06 -22.47 -2.81
N LEU A 95 -4.17 -23.42 -2.50
CA LEU A 95 -3.22 -23.27 -1.40
C LEU A 95 -2.24 -22.14 -1.71
N VAL A 96 -2.09 -21.20 -0.79
CA VAL A 96 -1.22 -20.03 -0.98
C VAL A 96 0.20 -20.47 -1.32
N VAL A 97 0.72 -21.43 -0.55
CA VAL A 97 2.10 -21.93 -0.67
C VAL A 97 2.43 -22.58 -2.02
N SER A 98 1.41 -23.01 -2.75
CA SER A 98 1.55 -23.61 -4.09
C SER A 98 1.63 -22.56 -5.21
N LYS A 99 1.15 -21.34 -4.94
CA LYS A 99 1.05 -20.26 -5.95
C LYS A 99 2.04 -19.14 -5.71
N VAL A 100 2.81 -19.14 -4.62
CA VAL A 100 3.70 -18.01 -4.29
C VAL A 100 5.09 -18.46 -3.85
N TRP A 101 6.06 -17.56 -4.08
CA TRP A 101 7.35 -17.59 -3.39
C TRP A 101 7.22 -17.00 -1.98
N PRO A 102 8.06 -17.41 -1.02
CA PRO A 102 8.16 -16.68 0.24
C PRO A 102 8.54 -15.22 -0.02
N GLY A 103 7.79 -14.31 0.60
CA GLY A 103 7.91 -12.87 0.44
C GLY A 103 7.26 -12.28 -0.81
N GLN A 104 6.46 -13.06 -1.54
CA GLN A 104 5.75 -12.57 -2.73
C GLN A 104 4.64 -11.57 -2.38
N LEU A 105 4.43 -10.59 -3.28
CA LEU A 105 3.33 -9.63 -3.18
C LEU A 105 2.01 -10.19 -3.70
N LEU A 106 0.95 -9.99 -2.91
CA LEU A 106 -0.44 -10.24 -3.23
C LEU A 106 -1.19 -8.91 -3.34
N LEU A 107 -2.09 -8.84 -4.31
CA LEU A 107 -2.91 -7.66 -4.57
C LEU A 107 -4.38 -8.04 -4.40
N PRO A 108 -5.11 -7.42 -3.46
CA PRO A 108 -6.54 -7.64 -3.31
C PRO A 108 -7.31 -7.13 -4.55
N ILE A 109 -8.30 -7.90 -5.00
CA ILE A 109 -9.21 -7.51 -6.08
C ILE A 109 -10.43 -6.85 -5.44
N TRP A 110 -10.55 -5.54 -5.59
CA TRP A 110 -11.66 -4.77 -5.02
C TRP A 110 -12.88 -4.77 -5.95
N GLU A 111 -14.06 -4.89 -5.36
CA GLU A 111 -15.33 -4.77 -6.07
C GLU A 111 -15.96 -3.40 -5.79
N GLU A 112 -16.31 -2.69 -6.86
CA GLU A 112 -16.95 -1.38 -6.75
C GLU A 112 -18.41 -1.51 -6.32
N LYS A 113 -18.81 -0.65 -5.39
CA LYS A 113 -20.20 -0.43 -5.00
C LYS A 113 -20.85 0.52 -5.99
N THR A 114 -21.16 -0.01 -7.18
CA THR A 114 -21.73 0.77 -8.30
C THR A 114 -22.89 1.66 -7.88
N PHE A 115 -23.82 1.13 -7.07
CA PHE A 115 -24.95 1.92 -6.56
C PHE A 115 -24.50 3.11 -5.70
N LEU A 116 -23.59 2.89 -4.75
CA LEU A 116 -23.08 3.96 -3.88
C LEU A 116 -22.34 5.01 -4.70
N THR A 117 -21.48 4.58 -5.63
CA THR A 117 -20.72 5.48 -6.51
C THR A 117 -21.65 6.40 -7.30
N TYR A 118 -22.62 5.84 -8.02
CA TYR A 118 -23.56 6.65 -8.79
C TYR A 118 -24.52 7.46 -7.92
N SER A 119 -24.88 6.98 -6.72
CA SER A 119 -25.70 7.75 -5.78
C SER A 119 -24.95 8.99 -5.28
N VAL A 120 -23.65 8.87 -4.99
CA VAL A 120 -22.81 10.02 -4.61
C VAL A 120 -22.65 10.98 -5.79
N TYR A 121 -22.45 10.47 -7.01
CA TYR A 121 -22.37 11.32 -8.21
C TYR A 121 -23.67 12.08 -8.42
N ALA A 122 -24.80 11.39 -8.36
CA ALA A 122 -26.12 12.00 -8.46
C ALA A 122 -26.32 13.06 -7.37
N ALA A 123 -26.01 12.75 -6.11
CA ALA A 123 -26.16 13.69 -5.00
C ALA A 123 -25.30 14.96 -5.18
N LEU A 124 -24.03 14.80 -5.58
CA LEU A 124 -23.13 15.93 -5.82
C LEU A 124 -23.54 16.75 -7.05
N LEU A 125 -23.98 16.11 -8.13
CA LEU A 125 -24.47 16.80 -9.33
C LEU A 125 -25.80 17.50 -9.08
N THR A 126 -26.72 16.88 -8.33
CA THR A 126 -27.97 17.51 -7.91
C THR A 126 -27.69 18.71 -7.01
N TRP A 127 -26.74 18.59 -6.06
CA TRP A 127 -26.35 19.74 -5.24
C TRP A 127 -25.76 20.85 -6.10
N LEU A 128 -24.86 20.53 -7.02
CA LEU A 128 -24.29 21.51 -7.94
C LEU A 128 -25.36 22.16 -8.83
N TYR A 129 -26.36 21.39 -9.27
CA TYR A 129 -27.52 21.90 -10.01
C TYR A 129 -28.33 22.88 -9.17
N THR A 130 -28.59 22.57 -7.89
CA THR A 130 -29.31 23.51 -7.01
C THR A 130 -28.54 24.81 -6.77
N ASP A 131 -27.20 24.76 -6.82
CA ASP A 131 -26.33 25.90 -6.63
C ASP A 131 -26.09 26.71 -7.94
N LEU A 132 -26.75 26.37 -9.06
CA LEU A 132 -26.60 27.11 -10.33
C LEU A 132 -26.99 28.60 -10.19
N PRO A 133 -26.29 29.52 -10.87
CA PRO A 133 -26.70 30.92 -10.94
C PRO A 133 -28.14 31.05 -11.44
N ASP A 134 -28.96 31.88 -10.77
CA ASP A 134 -30.39 32.02 -11.04
C ASP A 134 -30.68 32.42 -12.49
N PHE A 135 -29.80 33.20 -13.12
CA PHE A 135 -29.98 33.63 -14.50
C PHE A 135 -29.71 32.52 -15.55
N ILE A 136 -29.15 31.37 -15.15
CA ILE A 136 -28.90 30.20 -15.99
C ILE A 136 -29.74 29.00 -15.55
N SER A 137 -30.10 28.94 -14.26
CA SER A 137 -30.85 27.84 -13.68
C SER A 137 -32.23 27.70 -14.35
N PRO A 138 -32.62 26.49 -14.81
CA PRO A 138 -33.98 26.22 -15.26
C PRO A 138 -35.03 26.39 -14.14
N THR A 139 -34.60 26.33 -12.88
CA THR A 139 -35.44 26.52 -11.69
C THR A 139 -34.76 27.52 -10.73
N PRO A 140 -34.84 28.82 -11.01
CA PRO A 140 -34.23 29.85 -10.16
C PRO A 140 -34.73 29.81 -8.72
N GLY A 141 -33.85 30.09 -7.75
CA GLY A 141 -34.18 30.15 -6.32
C GLY A 141 -34.38 28.79 -5.63
N ILE A 142 -33.96 27.69 -6.27
CA ILE A 142 -34.01 26.33 -5.67
C ILE A 142 -32.80 26.00 -4.80
N ALA A 143 -31.77 26.86 -4.77
CA ALA A 143 -30.58 26.64 -3.98
C ALA A 143 -30.92 26.31 -2.51
N LEU A 144 -30.21 25.34 -1.94
CA LEU A 144 -30.46 24.90 -0.57
C LEU A 144 -30.31 26.06 0.42
N THR A 145 -29.35 26.94 0.17
CA THR A 145 -29.14 28.18 0.94
C THR A 145 -30.37 29.08 0.92
N THR A 146 -31.02 29.25 -0.23
CA THR A 146 -32.27 30.01 -0.36
C THR A 146 -33.39 29.41 0.49
N TRP A 147 -33.53 28.08 0.51
CA TRP A 147 -34.52 27.40 1.36
C TRP A 147 -34.21 27.53 2.85
N VAL A 148 -32.94 27.45 3.24
CA VAL A 148 -32.51 27.68 4.63
C VAL A 148 -32.80 29.12 5.04
N CYS A 149 -32.48 30.13 4.21
CA CYS A 149 -32.81 31.52 4.47
C CYS A 149 -34.33 31.72 4.60
N LYS A 150 -35.14 31.15 3.69
CA LYS A 150 -36.60 31.19 3.78
C LYS A 150 -37.13 30.55 5.07
N ALA A 151 -36.56 29.42 5.49
CA ALA A 151 -36.92 28.74 6.73
C ALA A 151 -36.56 29.58 7.97
N ILE A 152 -35.39 30.21 7.98
CA ILE A 152 -34.97 31.13 9.05
C ILE A 152 -35.93 32.33 9.12
N CYS A 153 -36.21 32.99 7.99
CA CYS A 153 -37.17 34.10 7.97
C CYS A 153 -38.54 33.67 8.47
N TYR A 154 -39.03 32.49 8.08
CA TYR A 154 -40.29 31.94 8.58
C TYR A 154 -40.28 31.71 10.10
N LEU A 155 -39.19 31.18 10.66
CA LEU A 155 -39.06 30.97 12.10
C LEU A 155 -39.01 32.30 12.86
N VAL A 156 -38.29 33.29 12.34
CA VAL A 156 -38.22 34.64 12.92
C VAL A 156 -39.59 35.32 12.90
N GLU A 157 -40.30 35.23 11.78
CA GLU A 157 -41.66 35.77 11.62
C GLU A 157 -42.64 35.12 12.61
N LYS A 158 -42.49 33.81 12.85
CA LYS A 158 -43.37 33.04 13.74
C LYS A 158 -43.11 33.24 15.22
N TYR A 159 -41.85 33.40 15.63
CA TYR A 159 -41.45 33.36 17.04
C TYR A 159 -40.88 34.67 17.59
N HIS A 160 -40.64 35.68 16.74
CA HIS A 160 -40.03 36.93 17.16
C HIS A 160 -40.82 38.15 16.66
N ASP A 161 -40.41 38.75 15.54
CA ASP A 161 -40.99 39.98 15.00
C ASP A 161 -41.08 39.91 13.48
N ALA A 162 -42.28 40.18 12.96
CA ALA A 162 -42.55 40.20 11.52
C ALA A 162 -41.81 41.34 10.81
N GLY A 163 -41.61 42.48 11.48
CA GLY A 163 -40.85 43.61 10.92
C GLY A 163 -39.38 43.26 10.71
N PHE A 164 -38.77 42.63 11.71
CA PHE A 164 -37.41 42.10 11.60
C PHE A 164 -37.28 40.99 10.54
N ALA A 165 -38.28 40.10 10.42
CA ALA A 165 -38.27 39.04 9.41
C ALA A 165 -38.29 39.59 7.98
N GLU A 166 -39.05 40.67 7.71
CA GLU A 166 -39.06 41.33 6.40
C GLU A 166 -37.73 42.01 6.08
N HIS A 167 -37.11 42.66 7.06
CA HIS A 167 -35.77 43.24 6.88
C HIS A 167 -34.74 42.16 6.54
N LEU A 168 -34.75 41.06 7.30
CA LEU A 168 -33.86 39.92 7.09
C LEU A 168 -34.10 39.25 5.72
N ARG A 169 -35.36 39.16 5.27
CA ARG A 169 -35.73 38.66 3.95
C ARG A 169 -35.17 39.55 2.84
N GLY A 170 -35.28 40.88 2.99
CA GLY A 170 -34.73 41.85 2.05
C GLY A 170 -33.21 41.79 1.93
N GLU A 171 -32.49 41.57 3.03
CA GLU A 171 -31.03 41.43 2.99
C GLU A 171 -30.59 40.07 2.44
N LEU A 172 -31.13 38.96 2.99
CA LEU A 172 -30.68 37.61 2.66
C LEU A 172 -31.12 37.12 1.28
N LEU A 173 -32.24 37.61 0.75
CA LEU A 173 -32.79 37.22 -0.53
C LEU A 173 -32.69 38.33 -1.59
N SER A 174 -31.91 39.38 -1.33
CA SER A 174 -31.65 40.42 -2.33
C SER A 174 -30.97 39.82 -3.57
N GLU A 175 -31.38 40.31 -4.75
CA GLU A 175 -30.79 39.85 -6.01
C GLU A 175 -29.30 40.22 -6.07
N SER A 176 -28.44 39.21 -5.94
CA SER A 176 -27.02 39.37 -6.17
C SER A 176 -26.74 39.59 -7.66
N GLY A 177 -25.80 40.47 -8.00
CA GLY A 177 -25.38 40.68 -9.38
C GLY A 177 -24.83 39.41 -10.05
N LYS A 178 -25.02 39.28 -11.37
CA LYS A 178 -24.63 38.09 -12.17
C LYS A 178 -23.18 37.64 -11.96
N VAL A 179 -22.25 38.59 -11.86
CA VAL A 179 -20.82 38.32 -11.62
C VAL A 179 -20.62 37.59 -10.29
N LEU A 180 -21.29 38.07 -9.23
CA LEU A 180 -21.16 37.49 -7.90
C LEU A 180 -21.76 36.08 -7.86
N GLN A 181 -22.88 35.84 -8.53
CA GLN A 181 -23.46 34.49 -8.68
C GLN A 181 -22.49 33.53 -9.37
N CYS A 182 -21.81 33.95 -10.44
CA CYS A 182 -20.80 33.14 -11.11
C CYS A 182 -19.61 32.80 -10.18
N VAL A 183 -19.14 33.79 -9.41
CA VAL A 183 -18.03 33.59 -8.44
C VAL A 183 -18.45 32.59 -7.35
N PHE A 184 -19.64 32.73 -6.77
CA PHE A 184 -20.15 31.77 -5.79
C PHE A 184 -20.30 30.37 -6.37
N PHE A 185 -20.84 30.24 -7.58
CA PHE A 185 -20.96 28.96 -8.26
C PHE A 185 -19.60 28.29 -8.50
N PHE A 186 -18.57 29.05 -8.89
CA PHE A 186 -17.21 28.52 -9.02
C PHE A 186 -16.70 27.91 -7.71
N PHE A 187 -16.92 28.58 -6.56
CA PHE A 187 -16.58 28.01 -5.26
C PHE A 187 -17.39 26.75 -4.93
N HIS A 188 -18.65 26.66 -5.37
CA HIS A 188 -19.45 25.44 -5.24
C HIS A 188 -18.90 24.28 -6.06
N VAL A 189 -18.45 24.53 -7.30
CA VAL A 189 -17.74 23.52 -8.11
C VAL A 189 -16.49 23.03 -7.37
N LEU A 190 -15.65 23.96 -6.90
CA LEU A 190 -14.44 23.60 -6.16
C LEU A 190 -14.74 22.78 -4.90
N LYS A 191 -15.74 23.20 -4.11
CA LYS A 191 -16.26 22.46 -2.95
C LYS A 191 -16.63 21.02 -3.32
N VAL A 192 -17.43 20.84 -4.38
CA VAL A 192 -17.85 19.51 -4.85
C VAL A 192 -16.66 18.66 -5.28
N LEU A 193 -15.69 19.24 -6.00
CA LEU A 193 -14.46 18.54 -6.39
C LEU A 193 -13.62 18.14 -5.17
N ILE A 194 -13.51 18.99 -4.15
CA ILE A 194 -12.80 18.66 -2.91
C ILE A 194 -13.51 17.52 -2.17
N ILE A 195 -14.84 17.55 -2.04
CA ILE A 195 -15.61 16.49 -1.41
C ILE A 195 -15.43 15.18 -2.19
N PHE A 196 -15.62 15.22 -3.51
CA PHE A 196 -15.46 14.05 -4.37
C PHE A 196 -14.04 13.48 -4.27
N GLY A 197 -13.01 14.32 -4.40
CA GLY A 197 -11.61 13.91 -4.26
C GLY A 197 -11.33 13.30 -2.89
N SER A 198 -11.83 13.90 -1.81
CA SER A 198 -11.64 13.38 -0.44
C SER A 198 -12.26 11.99 -0.26
N LEU A 199 -13.42 11.75 -0.86
CA LEU A 199 -14.08 10.43 -0.84
C LEU A 199 -13.38 9.42 -1.76
N ASN A 200 -12.92 9.86 -2.93
CA ASN A 200 -12.31 9.02 -3.95
C ASN A 200 -10.89 8.58 -3.59
N PHE A 201 -10.11 9.46 -2.95
CA PHE A 201 -8.76 9.14 -2.45
C PHE A 201 -8.78 8.56 -1.02
N GLY A 202 -9.95 8.36 -0.42
CA GLY A 202 -10.08 7.75 0.91
C GLY A 202 -9.54 8.61 2.05
N VAL A 203 -9.36 9.92 1.86
CA VAL A 203 -8.91 10.87 2.90
C VAL A 203 -9.91 10.92 4.05
N VAL A 204 -11.20 10.83 3.72
CA VAL A 204 -12.29 10.76 4.69
C VAL A 204 -13.01 9.43 4.55
N ASN A 205 -13.10 8.69 5.64
CA ASN A 205 -13.91 7.49 5.73
C ASN A 205 -15.17 7.79 6.57
N PRO A 206 -16.35 8.06 5.97
CA PRO A 206 -17.55 8.42 6.70
C PRO A 206 -18.04 7.32 7.66
N TYR A 207 -17.66 6.06 7.42
CA TYR A 207 -17.98 4.97 8.33
C TYR A 207 -17.29 5.11 9.70
N SER A 208 -16.19 5.88 9.81
CA SER A 208 -15.53 6.15 11.09
C SER A 208 -16.39 7.01 12.02
N PHE A 209 -17.38 7.75 11.51
CA PHE A 209 -18.30 8.54 12.32
C PHE A 209 -19.41 7.70 13.00
N THR A 210 -19.58 6.45 12.60
CA THR A 210 -20.74 5.62 13.01
C THR A 210 -20.50 4.65 14.17
N GLY A 211 -19.33 4.71 14.83
CA GLY A 211 -19.08 3.93 16.04
C GLY A 211 -17.59 3.69 16.30
N LYS A 212 -17.26 3.24 17.51
CA LYS A 212 -15.89 2.80 17.82
C LYS A 212 -15.63 1.47 17.10
N PRO A 213 -14.50 1.33 16.39
CA PRO A 213 -14.11 0.05 15.82
C PRO A 213 -13.99 -1.02 16.92
N PRO A 214 -14.26 -2.30 16.61
CA PRO A 214 -14.02 -3.39 17.55
C PRO A 214 -12.54 -3.40 17.96
N ALA A 215 -12.28 -3.70 19.24
CA ALA A 215 -10.92 -3.82 19.75
C ALA A 215 -10.27 -5.08 19.15
N VAL A 216 -9.08 -4.92 18.56
CA VAL A 216 -8.29 -6.03 18.04
C VAL A 216 -7.42 -6.58 19.16
N THR A 217 -7.56 -7.87 19.45
CA THR A 217 -6.73 -8.54 20.47
C THR A 217 -5.41 -9.04 19.88
N LYS A 218 -4.44 -9.40 20.73
CA LYS A 218 -3.17 -9.98 20.27
C LYS A 218 -3.41 -11.33 19.58
N GLU A 219 -4.37 -12.08 20.09
CA GLU A 219 -4.80 -13.38 19.58
C GLU A 219 -5.39 -13.26 18.17
N ASP A 220 -6.14 -12.18 17.91
CA ASP A 220 -6.65 -11.86 16.57
C ASP A 220 -5.51 -11.60 15.57
N LEU A 221 -4.50 -10.82 15.98
CA LEU A 221 -3.32 -10.54 15.16
C LEU A 221 -2.52 -11.82 14.86
N ILE A 222 -2.33 -12.68 15.86
CA ILE A 222 -1.68 -13.98 15.67
C ILE A 222 -2.48 -14.87 14.73
N ARG A 223 -3.82 -14.89 14.86
CA ARG A 223 -4.71 -15.70 14.03
C ARG A 223 -4.60 -15.35 12.55
N ILE A 224 -4.51 -14.06 12.23
CA ILE A 224 -4.35 -13.60 10.85
C ILE A 224 -2.89 -13.60 10.37
N GLY A 225 -1.93 -14.02 11.20
CA GLY A 225 -0.50 -14.04 10.86
C GLY A 225 0.15 -12.67 10.80
N TRP A 226 -0.38 -11.66 11.50
CA TRP A 226 0.17 -10.30 11.46
C TRP A 226 1.58 -10.25 12.07
N THR A 227 2.56 -9.85 11.27
CA THR A 227 3.96 -9.76 11.72
C THR A 227 4.34 -8.38 12.25
N GLY A 228 3.54 -7.35 11.95
CA GLY A 228 3.87 -5.95 12.24
C GLY A 228 5.00 -5.37 11.37
N SER A 229 5.46 -6.11 10.36
CA SER A 229 6.41 -5.67 9.33
C SER A 229 5.69 -5.20 8.07
N ARG A 230 6.36 -4.33 7.31
CA ARG A 230 5.94 -3.91 5.97
C ARG A 230 7.14 -3.92 5.04
N LYS A 231 6.95 -4.32 3.78
CA LYS A 231 8.04 -4.24 2.80
C LYS A 231 8.41 -2.77 2.62
N ALA A 232 9.71 -2.48 2.60
CA ALA A 232 10.20 -1.15 2.33
C ALA A 232 10.12 -0.84 0.83
N THR A 233 9.88 0.43 0.51
CA THR A 233 10.05 0.95 -0.85
C THR A 233 11.55 0.97 -1.20
N LEU A 234 11.83 1.11 -2.50
CA LEU A 234 13.19 1.14 -3.01
C LEU A 234 13.99 2.31 -2.43
N GLU A 235 13.36 3.48 -2.33
CA GLU A 235 13.92 4.70 -1.77
C GLU A 235 14.26 4.52 -0.29
N ALA A 236 13.30 4.00 0.49
CA ALA A 236 13.50 3.75 1.91
C ALA A 236 14.63 2.74 2.15
N PHE A 237 14.74 1.69 1.33
CA PHE A 237 15.86 0.76 1.41
C PHE A 237 17.20 1.44 1.14
N ARG A 238 17.30 2.23 0.07
CA ARG A 238 18.55 2.91 -0.33
C ARG A 238 19.05 3.82 0.78
N GLU A 239 18.15 4.57 1.41
CA GLU A 239 18.48 5.44 2.54
C GLU A 239 18.96 4.63 3.76
N ASP A 240 18.18 3.65 4.21
CA ASP A 240 18.51 2.85 5.39
C ASP A 240 19.80 2.05 5.22
N TYR A 241 20.00 1.46 4.05
CA TYR A 241 21.20 0.68 3.75
C TYR A 241 22.45 1.56 3.67
N ARG A 242 22.33 2.76 3.10
CA ARG A 242 23.41 3.74 3.09
C ARG A 242 23.80 4.16 4.51
N ASN A 243 22.82 4.50 5.35
CA ASN A 243 23.06 4.89 6.73
C ASN A 243 23.75 3.77 7.50
N TYR A 244 23.24 2.54 7.38
CA TYR A 244 23.84 1.36 7.97
C TYR A 244 25.30 1.15 7.56
N ARG A 245 25.62 1.27 6.27
CA ARG A 245 27.00 1.14 5.79
C ARG A 245 27.92 2.24 6.29
N ILE A 246 27.44 3.49 6.36
CA ILE A 246 28.19 4.62 6.89
C ILE A 246 28.51 4.42 8.37
N GLU A 247 27.53 3.98 9.17
CA GLU A 247 27.72 3.67 10.59
C GLU A 247 28.76 2.56 10.76
N LYS A 248 28.68 1.49 9.98
CA LYS A 248 29.64 0.38 10.03
C LYS A 248 31.07 0.79 9.69
N LEU A 249 31.25 1.79 8.83
CA LEU A 249 32.57 2.34 8.47
C LEU A 249 33.13 3.34 9.50
N GLY A 250 32.43 3.60 10.60
CA GLY A 250 32.85 4.57 11.62
C GLY A 250 32.48 6.02 11.29
N GLY A 251 31.47 6.22 10.44
CA GLY A 251 30.87 7.52 10.14
C GLY A 251 31.21 8.08 8.76
N LEU A 252 30.56 9.22 8.44
CA LEU A 252 30.55 9.80 7.09
C LEU A 252 31.95 10.16 6.57
N MET A 253 32.83 10.65 7.43
CA MET A 253 34.18 11.06 7.04
C MET A 253 35.06 9.87 6.67
N ALA A 254 34.89 8.72 7.33
CA ALA A 254 35.62 7.50 7.00
C ALA A 254 35.13 6.92 5.67
N ALA A 255 33.80 6.87 5.47
CA ALA A 255 33.20 6.42 4.21
C ALA A 255 33.61 7.28 3.00
N HIS A 256 33.77 8.60 3.18
CA HIS A 256 34.26 9.49 2.13
C HIS A 256 35.74 9.22 1.79
N LYS A 257 36.60 9.02 2.79
CA LYS A 257 38.03 8.74 2.59
C LYS A 257 38.29 7.41 1.86
N GLU A 258 37.44 6.43 2.06
CA GLU A 258 37.54 5.11 1.42
C GLU A 258 36.98 5.09 -0.03
N GLY A 259 36.36 6.18 -0.49
CA GLY A 259 35.70 6.22 -1.80
C GLY A 259 34.45 5.32 -1.89
N SER A 260 33.97 4.80 -0.75
CA SER A 260 32.84 3.86 -0.67
C SER A 260 31.49 4.51 -1.02
N LEU A 261 31.40 5.85 -0.98
CA LEU A 261 30.16 6.58 -1.30
C LEU A 261 29.67 6.39 -2.74
N SER A 262 30.57 6.22 -3.72
CA SER A 262 30.20 5.93 -5.12
C SER A 262 29.70 4.50 -5.31
N LYS A 263 30.14 3.55 -4.48
CA LYS A 263 29.59 2.19 -4.48
C LYS A 263 28.20 2.15 -3.82
N LEU A 264 27.96 3.04 -2.86
CA LEU A 264 26.67 3.19 -2.19
C LEU A 264 25.59 3.89 -3.03
N SER A 265 25.91 4.39 -4.23
CA SER A 265 24.87 4.86 -5.18
C SER A 265 24.23 3.71 -5.96
N HIS A 266 24.91 2.56 -6.07
CA HIS A 266 24.43 1.37 -6.80
C HIS A 266 24.16 0.23 -5.84
N THR A 267 23.11 0.36 -5.02
CA THR A 267 22.74 -0.63 -4.00
C THR A 267 21.71 -1.64 -4.46
N THR A 268 21.06 -1.39 -5.61
CA THR A 268 20.06 -2.26 -6.21
C THR A 268 20.24 -2.39 -7.72
N VAL A 269 19.72 -3.48 -8.27
CA VAL A 269 19.65 -3.75 -9.71
C VAL A 269 18.26 -4.28 -10.05
N THR A 270 17.67 -3.73 -11.12
CA THR A 270 16.39 -4.21 -11.66
C THR A 270 16.54 -5.62 -12.23
N LEU A 271 15.65 -6.51 -11.81
CA LEU A 271 15.58 -7.89 -12.29
C LEU A 271 14.70 -7.99 -13.55
N GLU A 272 15.06 -8.92 -14.43
CA GLU A 272 14.41 -9.16 -15.71
C GLU A 272 13.40 -10.30 -15.66
N GLU A 273 12.68 -10.53 -16.76
CA GLU A 273 11.75 -11.65 -16.87
C GLU A 273 12.46 -13.00 -16.66
N GLY A 274 11.83 -13.85 -15.85
CA GLY A 274 12.36 -15.11 -15.31
C GLY A 274 13.16 -14.97 -14.02
N GLU A 275 13.52 -13.76 -13.59
CA GLU A 275 14.32 -13.52 -12.38
C GLU A 275 13.46 -13.16 -11.16
N GLY A 276 14.05 -13.29 -9.96
CA GLY A 276 13.43 -12.87 -8.69
C GLY A 276 12.06 -13.48 -8.48
N PHE A 277 11.06 -12.64 -8.23
CA PHE A 277 9.68 -13.11 -8.02
C PHE A 277 8.99 -13.65 -9.27
N ASN A 278 9.57 -13.42 -10.46
CA ASN A 278 9.11 -14.01 -11.72
C ASN A 278 9.70 -15.41 -11.96
N THR A 279 10.59 -15.90 -11.10
CA THR A 279 11.15 -17.25 -11.23
C THR A 279 10.02 -18.30 -11.27
N PRO A 280 10.02 -19.21 -12.26
CA PRO A 280 8.96 -20.20 -12.42
C PRO A 280 8.79 -21.09 -11.18
N LEU A 281 7.57 -21.25 -10.67
CA LEU A 281 7.28 -21.99 -9.44
C LEU A 281 7.57 -23.49 -9.54
N ASP A 282 7.60 -24.05 -10.74
CA ASP A 282 7.95 -25.45 -10.99
C ASP A 282 9.44 -25.74 -10.71
N THR A 283 10.27 -24.70 -10.57
CA THR A 283 11.67 -24.79 -10.14
C THR A 283 11.83 -24.82 -8.61
N LYS A 284 10.74 -24.59 -7.85
CA LYS A 284 10.75 -24.58 -6.38
C LYS A 284 11.20 -25.95 -5.84
N GLY A 285 12.34 -25.96 -5.14
CA GLY A 285 12.96 -27.17 -4.60
C GLY A 285 13.78 -27.99 -5.62
N LYS A 286 13.96 -27.50 -6.85
CA LYS A 286 14.82 -28.13 -7.87
C LYS A 286 16.15 -27.40 -8.05
N LEU A 287 16.12 -26.07 -8.04
CA LEU A 287 17.31 -25.24 -8.15
C LEU A 287 17.98 -25.05 -6.79
N THR A 288 19.31 -25.20 -6.78
CA THR A 288 20.17 -25.06 -5.60
C THR A 288 21.01 -23.78 -5.68
N LEU A 289 21.69 -23.44 -4.57
CA LEU A 289 22.65 -22.34 -4.55
C LEU A 289 23.83 -22.53 -5.52
N LYS A 290 24.21 -23.78 -5.83
CA LYS A 290 25.30 -24.04 -6.79
C LYS A 290 24.88 -23.71 -8.22
N ASP A 291 23.65 -24.06 -8.58
CA ASP A 291 23.09 -23.77 -9.89
C ASP A 291 23.05 -22.24 -10.15
N LEU A 292 22.80 -21.46 -9.10
CA LEU A 292 22.83 -19.99 -9.16
C LEU A 292 24.21 -19.39 -9.44
N GLU A 293 25.29 -20.06 -9.04
CA GLU A 293 26.65 -19.58 -9.33
C GLU A 293 27.01 -19.74 -10.82
N GLU A 294 26.50 -20.79 -11.45
CA GLU A 294 26.75 -21.11 -12.85
C GLU A 294 25.86 -20.28 -13.78
N GLN A 295 24.63 -19.99 -13.34
CA GLN A 295 23.67 -19.26 -14.15
C GLN A 295 23.94 -17.75 -14.19
N ASP A 296 23.46 -17.13 -15.27
CA ASP A 296 23.60 -15.71 -15.53
C ASP A 296 22.43 -14.87 -15.01
N LYS A 297 21.33 -15.54 -14.67
CA LYS A 297 20.10 -14.94 -14.18
C LYS A 297 19.96 -15.18 -12.68
N PHE A 298 19.40 -14.21 -11.97
CA PHE A 298 19.13 -14.33 -10.55
C PHE A 298 17.78 -15.03 -10.31
N PHE A 299 17.81 -16.33 -10.06
CA PHE A 299 16.61 -17.10 -9.74
C PHE A 299 16.33 -17.10 -8.23
N LEU A 300 15.08 -16.92 -7.86
CA LEU A 300 14.66 -17.09 -6.48
C LEU A 300 14.56 -18.59 -6.17
N THR A 301 15.31 -19.07 -5.18
CA THR A 301 15.31 -20.48 -4.76
C THR A 301 15.00 -20.60 -3.28
N LEU A 302 14.47 -21.76 -2.87
CA LEU A 302 14.24 -22.03 -1.44
C LEU A 302 15.57 -22.10 -0.68
N ASP A 303 16.61 -22.66 -1.29
CA ASP A 303 17.95 -22.73 -0.69
C ASP A 303 18.53 -21.34 -0.41
N LEU A 304 18.34 -20.38 -1.33
CA LEU A 304 18.73 -18.99 -1.11
C LEU A 304 18.03 -18.38 0.10
N ILE A 305 16.71 -18.52 0.18
CA ILE A 305 15.90 -17.95 1.27
C ILE A 305 16.28 -18.59 2.62
N ILE A 306 16.47 -19.91 2.65
CA ILE A 306 16.90 -20.63 3.84
C ILE A 306 18.30 -20.21 4.27
N ALA A 307 19.24 -20.08 3.33
CA ALA A 307 20.61 -19.67 3.62
C ALA A 307 20.67 -18.23 4.18
N GLN A 308 19.86 -17.31 3.62
CA GLN A 308 19.74 -15.95 4.16
C GLN A 308 19.20 -15.95 5.59
N GLN A 309 18.13 -16.70 5.85
CA GLN A 309 17.58 -16.81 7.19
C GLN A 309 18.58 -17.43 8.16
N LYS A 310 19.26 -18.51 7.78
CA LYS A 310 20.26 -19.17 8.62
C LYS A 310 21.39 -18.21 8.98
N PHE A 311 21.96 -17.51 7.99
CA PHE A 311 23.01 -16.53 8.22
C PHE A 311 22.54 -15.39 9.12
N PHE A 312 21.31 -14.90 8.92
CA PHE A 312 20.72 -13.88 9.80
C PHE A 312 20.65 -14.34 11.26
N HIS A 313 20.16 -15.57 11.50
CA HIS A 313 20.06 -16.13 12.85
C HIS A 313 21.44 -16.33 13.48
N GLU A 314 22.44 -16.76 12.71
CA GLU A 314 23.82 -16.91 13.19
C GLU A 314 24.43 -15.55 13.62
N GLN A 315 24.22 -14.47 12.85
CA GLN A 315 24.74 -13.14 13.18
C GLN A 315 24.05 -12.48 14.39
N HIS A 316 22.83 -12.90 14.70
CA HIS A 316 22.00 -12.29 15.76
C HIS A 316 21.73 -13.26 16.91
N ALA A 317 22.49 -14.35 17.01
CA ALA A 317 22.29 -15.41 18.01
C ALA A 317 22.49 -14.92 19.45
N ASP A 318 23.35 -13.92 19.63
CA ASP A 318 23.70 -13.37 20.95
C ASP A 318 22.81 -12.19 21.38
N LEU A 319 21.87 -11.76 20.53
CA LEU A 319 20.95 -10.67 20.87
C LEU A 319 19.86 -11.13 21.83
N ASP A 320 19.36 -10.20 22.64
CA ASP A 320 18.16 -10.45 23.43
C ASP A 320 16.91 -10.64 22.54
N GLU A 321 15.84 -11.22 23.09
CA GLU A 321 14.62 -11.53 22.35
C GLU A 321 13.98 -10.28 21.69
N MET A 322 14.05 -9.12 22.37
CA MET A 322 13.45 -7.88 21.88
C MET A 322 14.29 -7.23 20.77
N GLU A 323 15.61 -7.24 20.91
CA GLU A 323 16.56 -6.78 19.91
C GLU A 323 16.54 -7.69 18.69
N PHE A 324 16.47 -9.00 18.89
CA PHE A 324 16.28 -9.98 17.82
C PHE A 324 14.97 -9.72 17.08
N ALA A 325 13.85 -9.50 17.79
CA ALA A 325 12.57 -9.19 17.15
C ALA A 325 12.60 -7.89 16.32
N LYS A 326 13.30 -6.85 16.80
CA LYS A 326 13.53 -5.60 16.05
C LYS A 326 14.38 -5.84 14.80
N ALA A 327 15.47 -6.58 14.94
CA ALA A 327 16.36 -6.94 13.83
C ALA A 327 15.62 -7.80 12.79
N TYR A 328 14.82 -8.77 13.22
CA TYR A 328 14.04 -9.64 12.35
C TYR A 328 12.91 -8.88 11.65
N LYS A 329 12.29 -7.91 12.33
CA LYS A 329 11.36 -6.96 11.71
C LYS A 329 12.05 -6.16 10.60
N LYS A 330 13.28 -5.69 10.83
CA LYS A 330 14.09 -5.00 9.79
C LYS A 330 14.41 -5.94 8.63
N PHE A 331 14.79 -7.19 8.92
CA PHE A 331 15.02 -8.22 7.90
C PHE A 331 13.78 -8.47 7.03
N ARG A 332 12.59 -8.56 7.62
CA ARG A 332 11.33 -8.65 6.85
C ARG A 332 11.12 -7.41 5.98
N ASN A 333 11.30 -6.21 6.54
CA ASN A 333 11.05 -4.98 5.80
C ASN A 333 11.98 -4.84 4.57
N TYR A 334 13.27 -5.09 4.73
CA TYR A 334 14.28 -4.71 3.75
C TYR A 334 15.02 -5.89 3.10
N GLY A 335 14.94 -7.09 3.68
CA GLY A 335 15.84 -8.20 3.36
C GLY A 335 17.17 -8.13 4.12
N PRO A 336 18.16 -8.97 3.74
CA PRO A 336 19.47 -8.99 4.37
C PRO A 336 20.22 -7.68 4.16
N PHE A 337 20.88 -7.18 5.22
CA PHE A 337 21.88 -6.10 5.16
C PHE A 337 23.32 -6.63 5.15
N GLU A 338 23.45 -7.91 5.46
CA GLU A 338 24.67 -8.69 5.36
C GLU A 338 24.30 -10.09 4.88
N THR A 339 25.17 -10.69 4.10
CA THR A 339 24.96 -12.01 3.52
C THR A 339 26.22 -12.86 3.55
N SER A 340 26.03 -14.17 3.37
CA SER A 340 27.16 -15.10 3.30
C SER A 340 28.04 -14.82 2.07
N PRO A 341 29.35 -15.13 2.12
CA PRO A 341 30.25 -14.92 0.98
C PRO A 341 29.77 -15.57 -0.33
N GLN A 342 29.08 -16.72 -0.22
CA GLN A 342 28.53 -17.44 -1.37
C GLN A 342 27.40 -16.64 -2.04
N ILE A 343 26.44 -16.14 -1.27
CA ILE A 343 25.33 -15.33 -1.80
C ILE A 343 25.88 -14.01 -2.38
N LYS A 344 26.86 -13.41 -1.69
CA LYS A 344 27.49 -12.18 -2.14
C LYS A 344 28.12 -12.34 -3.53
N LYS A 345 28.83 -13.44 -3.78
CA LYS A 345 29.41 -13.77 -5.09
C LYS A 345 28.34 -13.88 -6.20
N ILE A 346 27.21 -14.52 -5.91
CA ILE A 346 26.08 -14.65 -6.86
C ILE A 346 25.53 -13.26 -7.21
N VAL A 347 25.33 -12.41 -6.19
CA VAL A 347 24.79 -11.06 -6.35
C VAL A 347 25.76 -10.16 -7.13
N GLU A 348 27.04 -10.17 -6.77
CA GLU A 348 28.09 -9.39 -7.46
C GLU A 348 28.16 -9.75 -8.95
N LYS A 349 28.10 -11.05 -9.30
CA LYS A 349 28.05 -11.51 -10.70
C LYS A 349 26.87 -10.88 -11.46
N ARG A 350 25.68 -10.83 -10.85
CA ARG A 350 24.49 -10.22 -11.47
C ARG A 350 24.60 -8.70 -11.60
N PHE A 351 25.20 -8.04 -10.60
CA PHE A 351 25.46 -6.59 -10.62
C PHE A 351 26.45 -6.19 -11.72
N GLU A 352 27.56 -6.91 -11.86
CA GLU A 352 28.54 -6.67 -12.92
C GLU A 352 27.91 -6.74 -14.31
N LYS A 353 27.02 -7.71 -14.52
CA LYS A 353 26.29 -7.85 -15.78
C LYS A 353 25.32 -6.71 -16.03
N ALA A 354 24.62 -6.22 -14.99
CA ALA A 354 23.70 -5.09 -15.12
C ALA A 354 24.40 -3.77 -15.44
N LEU A 355 25.63 -3.60 -14.94
CA LEU A 355 26.41 -2.37 -15.09
C LEU A 355 27.18 -2.32 -16.42
N LYS A 356 27.56 -3.46 -17.00
CA LYS A 356 28.25 -3.54 -18.31
C LYS A 356 27.55 -2.79 -19.46
N PRO A 357 26.21 -2.85 -19.63
CA PRO A 357 25.48 -2.08 -20.64
C PRO A 357 25.48 -0.56 -20.43
N SER A 358 25.78 -0.07 -19.22
CA SER A 358 25.72 1.37 -18.89
C SER A 358 27.04 2.12 -19.11
N LEU A 359 28.10 1.40 -19.49
CA LEU A 359 29.46 1.90 -19.71
C LEU A 359 29.93 1.77 -21.17
N GLN A 360 29.04 1.37 -22.07
CA GLN A 360 29.19 1.43 -23.53
C GLN A 360 28.24 2.48 -24.07
#